data_AF-A0A174HNL1-F1
#
_entry.id   AF-A0A174HNL1-F1
#
_cell.length_a   1.000
_cell.length_b   1.000
_cell.length_c   1.000
_cell.angle_alpha   90.00
_cell.angle_beta   90.00
_cell.angle_gamma   90.00
#
_symmetry.space_group_name_H-M   'P 1'
#
loop_
_entity.id
_entity.type
_entity.pdbx_description
1 polymer ?
#
loop_
_entity_poly.entity_id
_entity_poly.type
_entity_poly.pdbx_seq_one_letter_code
_entity_poly.pdbx_strand_id
1 'polypeptide(L)'
;MKYIPLFLYSFQWNIETSYYEQKTIWSLCSYMVRSCKGIEMLVNLINICYCAMKILPYQDEQFSEYRTKSVQEFRFELSQGIRSQIFLTNFVRNIETHIKSNVIIKALKQLIRQQVY
;
A
#
# COMPACT_ATOMS: atom_id res chain seq x y z
N MET A 1 -20.87 31.69 18.16
CA MET A 1 -20.85 30.21 18.24
C MET A 1 -22.19 29.56 17.81
N LYS A 2 -22.84 30.01 16.72
CA LYS A 2 -24.15 29.44 16.30
C LYS A 2 -24.05 28.21 15.38
N TYR A 3 -22.84 27.78 15.02
CA TYR A 3 -22.59 26.73 14.02
C TYR A 3 -21.85 25.50 14.57
N ILE A 4 -21.58 25.43 15.88
CA ILE A 4 -20.87 24.28 16.49
C ILE A 4 -21.57 22.94 16.19
N PRO A 5 -22.91 22.82 16.28
CA PRO A 5 -23.60 21.57 15.93
C PRO A 5 -23.42 21.18 14.46
N LEU A 6 -23.43 22.17 13.55
CA LEU A 6 -23.25 21.94 12.11
C LEU A 6 -21.81 21.56 11.76
N PHE A 7 -20.82 22.11 12.46
CA PHE A 7 -19.43 21.70 12.32
C PHE A 7 -19.22 20.24 12.75
N LEU A 8 -19.79 19.82 13.88
CA LEU A 8 -19.72 18.43 14.33
C LEU A 8 -20.40 17.46 13.36
N TYR A 9 -21.53 17.88 12.78
CA TYR A 9 -22.25 17.08 11.78
C TYR A 9 -21.42 16.83 10.52
N SER A 10 -20.50 17.73 10.17
CA SER A 10 -19.62 17.56 8.99
C SER A 10 -18.69 16.34 9.10
N PHE A 11 -18.31 15.91 10.32
CA PHE A 11 -17.48 14.73 10.52
C PHE A 11 -18.21 13.41 10.23
N GLN A 12 -19.54 13.39 10.29
CA GLN A 12 -20.32 12.18 10.06
C GLN A 12 -20.13 11.65 8.63
N TRP A 13 -20.09 12.54 7.65
CA TRP A 13 -19.83 12.19 6.25
C TRP A 13 -18.43 11.61 6.02
N ASN A 14 -17.44 12.04 6.81
CA ASN A 14 -16.10 11.48 6.73
C ASN A 14 -16.05 10.02 7.19
N ILE A 15 -16.87 9.64 8.17
CA ILE A 15 -16.99 8.24 8.64
C ILE A 15 -17.60 7.37 7.54
N GLU A 16 -18.66 7.85 6.89
CA GLU A 16 -19.32 7.13 5.81
C GLU A 16 -18.40 6.98 4.59
N THR A 17 -17.73 8.07 4.19
CA THR A 17 -16.75 8.05 3.10
C THR A 17 -15.64 7.03 3.39
N SER A 18 -15.11 7.04 4.62
CA SER A 18 -14.11 6.09 5.08
C SER A 18 -14.58 4.64 4.98
N TYR A 19 -15.83 4.36 5.35
CA TYR A 19 -16.41 3.03 5.28
C TYR A 19 -16.50 2.50 3.83
N TYR A 20 -16.88 3.36 2.88
CA TYR A 20 -16.93 2.98 1.47
C TYR A 20 -15.53 2.83 0.86
N GLU A 21 -14.60 3.71 1.20
CA GLU A 21 -13.20 3.61 0.78
C GLU A 21 -12.63 2.26 1.24
N GLN A 22 -12.81 1.89 2.51
CA GLN A 22 -12.32 0.63 3.10
C GLN A 22 -12.74 -0.62 2.34
N LYS A 23 -13.99 -0.68 1.85
CA LYS A 23 -14.48 -1.82 1.06
C LYS A 23 -13.72 -2.04 -0.23
N THR A 24 -13.04 -1.02 -0.75
CA THR A 24 -12.43 -1.00 -2.09
C THR A 24 -10.90 -0.92 -2.07
N ILE A 25 -10.28 -0.87 -0.88
CA ILE A 25 -8.85 -0.57 -0.74
C ILE A 25 -7.93 -1.63 -1.33
N TRP A 26 -8.12 -2.90 -1.03
CA TRP A 26 -7.25 -3.94 -1.54
C TRP A 26 -8.09 -5.16 -1.87
N SER A 27 -7.56 -6.03 -2.72
CA SER A 27 -8.17 -7.32 -3.05
C SER A 27 -8.23 -8.29 -1.84
N LEU A 28 -7.98 -7.81 -0.62
CA LEU A 28 -8.22 -8.54 0.62
C LEU A 28 -9.69 -9.00 0.71
N CYS A 29 -10.62 -8.23 0.15
CA CYS A 29 -12.03 -8.60 0.04
C CYS A 29 -12.32 -9.73 -0.96
N SER A 30 -11.34 -10.12 -1.80
CA SER A 30 -11.46 -11.27 -2.70
C SER A 30 -11.26 -12.61 -1.98
N TYR A 31 -10.72 -12.58 -0.76
CA TYR A 31 -10.45 -13.79 0.01
C TYR A 31 -11.71 -14.22 0.77
N MET A 32 -12.27 -15.39 0.40
CA MET A 32 -13.49 -15.91 1.01
C MET A 32 -13.18 -16.57 2.36
N VAL A 33 -13.20 -15.79 3.45
CA VAL A 33 -13.14 -16.32 4.82
C VAL A 33 -14.53 -16.73 5.28
N ARG A 34 -14.69 -17.97 5.77
CA ARG A 34 -15.99 -18.51 6.22
C ARG A 34 -16.13 -18.62 7.74
N SER A 35 -15.03 -18.51 8.50
CA SER A 35 -15.08 -18.54 9.96
C SER A 35 -15.39 -17.14 10.51
N CYS A 36 -16.25 -17.07 11.53
CA CYS A 36 -16.59 -15.80 12.19
C CYS A 36 -15.33 -15.06 12.66
N LYS A 37 -14.43 -15.76 13.37
CA LYS A 37 -13.14 -15.23 13.83
C LYS A 37 -12.27 -14.73 12.68
N GLY A 38 -12.25 -15.44 11.55
CA GLY A 38 -11.44 -15.04 10.41
C GLY A 38 -12.00 -13.81 9.70
N ILE A 39 -13.33 -13.68 9.59
CA ILE A 39 -13.99 -12.49 9.07
C ILE A 39 -13.69 -11.28 9.96
N GLU A 40 -13.80 -11.44 11.27
CA GLU A 40 -13.48 -10.39 12.24
C GLU A 40 -12.02 -9.92 12.12
N MET A 41 -11.07 -10.86 12.07
CA MET A 41 -9.65 -10.54 11.88
C MET A 41 -9.40 -9.82 10.55
N LEU A 42 -10.06 -10.25 9.47
CA LEU A 42 -9.90 -9.62 8.15
C LEU A 42 -10.42 -8.17 8.16
N VAL A 43 -11.59 -7.93 8.74
CA VAL A 43 -12.17 -6.58 8.87
C VAL A 43 -11.26 -5.69 9.72
N ASN A 44 -10.76 -6.19 10.85
CA ASN A 44 -9.83 -5.45 11.71
C ASN A 44 -8.52 -5.11 10.99
N LEU A 45 -7.97 -6.06 10.23
CA LEU A 45 -6.77 -5.84 9.42
C LEU A 45 -7.00 -4.76 8.36
N ILE A 46 -8.10 -4.82 7.62
CA ILE A 46 -8.45 -3.82 6.60
C ILE A 46 -8.55 -2.42 7.25
N ASN A 47 -9.19 -2.32 8.41
CA ASN A 47 -9.32 -1.06 9.14
C ASN A 47 -7.96 -0.49 9.54
N ILE A 48 -7.07 -1.30 10.12
CA ILE A 48 -5.73 -0.87 10.52
C ILE A 48 -4.91 -0.45 9.30
N CYS A 49 -4.91 -1.27 8.25
CA CYS A 49 -4.16 -0.99 7.02
C CYS A 49 -4.64 0.30 6.35
N TYR A 50 -5.95 0.55 6.31
CA TYR A 50 -6.49 1.80 5.80
C TYR A 50 -6.09 3.02 6.63
N CYS A 51 -6.22 2.92 7.96
CA CYS A 51 -5.83 4.01 8.85
C CYS A 51 -4.34 4.33 8.71
N ALA A 52 -3.49 3.30 8.67
CA ALA A 52 -2.06 3.46 8.43
C ALA A 52 -1.79 4.16 7.09
N MET A 53 -2.47 3.75 6.01
CA MET A 53 -2.38 4.39 4.71
C MET A 53 -2.80 5.87 4.78
N LYS A 54 -3.94 6.21 5.38
CA LYS A 54 -4.40 7.61 5.48
C LYS A 54 -3.46 8.50 6.28
N ILE A 55 -2.81 7.96 7.31
CA ILE A 55 -1.90 8.71 8.18
C ILE A 55 -0.51 8.85 7.55
N LEU A 56 -0.09 7.91 6.70
CA LEU A 56 1.24 7.84 6.14
C LEU A 56 1.73 9.15 5.45
N PRO A 57 0.94 9.84 4.59
CA PRO A 57 1.33 11.12 4.00
C PRO A 57 1.64 12.23 5.01
N TYR A 58 1.11 12.13 6.23
CA TYR A 58 1.33 13.11 7.30
C TYR A 58 2.57 12.79 8.14
N GLN A 59 3.01 11.53 8.15
CA GLN A 59 4.17 11.08 8.93
C GLN A 59 5.47 11.11 8.12
N ASP A 60 5.39 10.83 6.83
CA ASP A 60 6.56 10.73 5.94
C ASP A 60 6.53 11.84 4.88
N GLU A 61 7.62 12.61 4.81
CA GLU A 61 7.78 13.69 3.84
C GLU A 61 7.80 13.18 2.40
N GLN A 62 8.25 11.94 2.16
CA GLN A 62 8.25 11.33 0.83
C GLN A 62 6.84 11.24 0.24
N PHE A 63 5.83 11.06 1.08
CA PHE A 63 4.43 10.95 0.67
C PHE A 63 3.63 12.24 0.91
N SER A 64 4.29 13.34 1.26
CA SER A 64 3.61 14.60 1.59
C SER A 64 2.77 15.16 0.43
N GLU A 65 3.13 14.88 -0.82
CA GLU A 65 2.35 15.26 -2.00
C GLU A 65 0.96 14.62 -2.05
N TYR A 66 0.76 13.49 -1.34
CA TYR A 66 -0.50 12.74 -1.33
C TYR A 66 -1.50 13.22 -0.28
N ARG A 67 -1.18 14.24 0.53
CA ARG A 67 -2.10 14.79 1.55
C ARG A 67 -3.38 15.36 0.96
N THR A 68 -3.30 15.97 -0.22
CA THR A 68 -4.43 16.61 -0.92
C THR A 68 -4.98 15.75 -2.07
N LYS A 69 -4.32 14.62 -2.37
CA LYS A 69 -4.65 13.73 -3.47
C LYS A 69 -5.79 12.78 -3.10
N SER A 70 -6.35 12.14 -4.12
CA SER A 70 -7.37 11.12 -3.88
C SER A 70 -6.76 9.89 -3.19
N VAL A 71 -7.56 9.25 -2.36
CA VAL A 71 -7.17 8.04 -1.62
C VAL A 71 -6.87 6.89 -2.57
N GLN A 72 -7.59 6.81 -3.68
CA GLN A 72 -7.40 5.79 -4.69
C GLN A 72 -6.06 5.93 -5.41
N GLU A 73 -5.64 7.16 -5.71
CA GLU A 73 -4.35 7.47 -6.32
C GLU A 73 -3.21 7.12 -5.38
N PHE A 74 -3.28 7.57 -4.11
CA PHE A 74 -2.25 7.24 -3.13
C PHE A 74 -2.12 5.73 -2.90
N ARG A 75 -3.26 5.04 -2.80
CA ARG A 75 -3.32 3.59 -2.69
C ARG A 75 -2.66 2.88 -3.86
N PHE A 76 -2.85 3.38 -5.08
CA PHE A 76 -2.23 2.81 -6.28
C PHE A 76 -0.71 2.95 -6.22
N GLU A 77 -0.21 4.15 -5.95
CA GLU A 77 1.24 4.41 -5.84
C GLU A 77 1.89 3.62 -4.72
N LEU A 78 1.27 3.59 -3.53
CA LEU A 78 1.73 2.78 -2.41
C LEU A 78 1.78 1.29 -2.79
N SER A 79 0.77 0.79 -3.51
CA SER A 79 0.73 -0.60 -3.97
C SER A 79 1.83 -0.91 -4.98
N GLN A 80 2.17 0.02 -5.88
CA GLN A 80 3.29 -0.13 -6.81
C GLN A 80 4.62 -0.14 -6.07
N GLY A 81 4.81 0.78 -5.10
CA GLY A 81 5.99 0.81 -4.25
C GLY A 81 6.22 -0.51 -3.51
N ILE A 82 5.18 -1.04 -2.87
CA ILE A 82 5.22 -2.34 -2.18
C ILE A 82 5.58 -3.47 -3.16
N ARG A 83 4.95 -3.53 -4.34
CA ARG A 83 5.23 -4.56 -5.35
C ARG A 83 6.68 -4.51 -5.82
N SER A 84 7.21 -3.33 -6.08
CA SER A 84 8.60 -3.12 -6.47
C SER A 84 9.57 -3.57 -5.37
N GLN A 85 9.28 -3.24 -4.11
CA GLN A 85 10.10 -3.69 -2.97
C GLN A 85 10.07 -5.21 -2.80
N ILE A 86 8.90 -5.85 -2.91
CA ILE A 86 8.77 -7.32 -2.85
C ILE A 86 9.56 -7.97 -3.99
N PHE A 87 9.45 -7.44 -5.21
CA PHE A 87 10.18 -7.94 -6.38
C PHE A 87 11.69 -7.85 -6.15
N LEU A 88 12.20 -6.69 -5.73
CA LEU A 88 13.62 -6.47 -5.47
C LEU A 88 14.13 -7.37 -4.35
N THR A 89 13.37 -7.50 -3.26
CA THR A 89 13.74 -8.35 -2.12
C THR A 89 13.82 -9.82 -2.53
N ASN A 90 12.84 -10.30 -3.31
CA ASN A 90 12.85 -11.65 -3.85
C ASN A 90 14.01 -11.86 -4.84
N PHE A 91 14.29 -10.86 -5.68
CA PHE A 91 15.41 -10.91 -6.62
C PHE A 91 16.75 -11.01 -5.89
N VAL A 92 17.01 -10.12 -4.92
CA VAL A 92 18.23 -10.14 -4.09
C VAL A 92 18.36 -11.49 -3.37
N ARG A 93 17.28 -11.96 -2.74
CA ARG A 93 17.27 -13.26 -2.06
C ARG A 93 17.60 -14.42 -3.02
N ASN A 94 17.06 -14.41 -4.23
CA ASN A 94 17.37 -15.40 -5.25
C ASN A 94 18.83 -15.31 -5.72
N ILE A 95 19.40 -14.10 -5.81
CA ILE A 95 20.84 -13.96 -6.11
C ILE A 95 21.67 -14.53 -4.96
N GLU A 96 21.35 -14.20 -3.72
CA GLU A 96 22.07 -14.67 -2.53
C GLU A 96 22.06 -16.20 -2.40
N THR A 97 20.94 -16.85 -2.68
CA THR A 97 20.87 -18.32 -2.67
C THR A 97 21.56 -18.95 -3.87
N HIS A 98 21.63 -18.24 -5.01
CA HIS A 98 22.22 -18.71 -6.26
C HIS A 98 23.50 -17.94 -6.64
N ILE A 99 24.33 -17.49 -5.68
CA ILE A 99 25.54 -16.67 -5.89
C ILE A 99 26.51 -17.25 -6.94
N LYS A 100 26.49 -18.58 -7.17
CA LYS A 100 27.28 -19.26 -8.20
C LYS A 100 26.58 -19.43 -9.56
N SER A 101 25.44 -18.77 -9.78
CA SER A 101 24.73 -18.83 -11.06
C SER A 101 25.46 -17.97 -12.09
N ASN A 102 26.26 -18.62 -12.92
CA ASN A 102 26.96 -18.01 -14.07
C ASN A 102 26.00 -17.23 -14.98
N VAL A 103 24.72 -17.59 -15.00
CA VAL A 103 23.67 -16.94 -15.80
C VAL A 103 23.37 -15.54 -15.29
N ILE A 104 23.20 -15.38 -13.97
CA ILE A 104 22.88 -14.08 -13.35
C ILE A 104 24.07 -13.12 -13.51
N ILE A 105 25.29 -13.60 -13.29
CA ILE A 105 26.51 -12.80 -13.48
C ILE A 105 26.67 -12.36 -14.94
N LYS A 106 26.38 -13.22 -15.91
CA LYS A 106 26.39 -12.86 -17.33
C LYS A 106 25.34 -11.80 -17.66
N ALA A 107 24.10 -11.98 -17.17
CA ALA A 107 23.02 -11.02 -17.39
C ALA A 107 23.35 -9.65 -16.81
N LEU A 108 23.86 -9.58 -15.58
CA LEU A 108 24.30 -8.33 -14.94
C LEU A 108 25.43 -7.64 -15.72
N LYS A 109 26.45 -8.40 -16.16
CA LYS A 109 27.54 -7.86 -16.98
C LYS A 109 27.04 -7.29 -18.31
N GLN A 110 26.03 -7.91 -18.92
CA GLN A 110 25.44 -7.43 -20.16
C GLN A 110 24.60 -6.17 -19.95
N LEU A 111 23.88 -6.09 -18.84
CA LEU A 111 23.07 -4.92 -18.46
C LEU A 111 23.96 -3.69 -18.17
N ILE A 112 25.07 -3.88 -17.44
CA ILE A 112 26.06 -2.81 -17.21
C ILE A 112 26.68 -2.35 -18.54
N ARG A 113 27.02 -3.28 -19.45
CA ARG A 113 27.54 -2.91 -20.77
C ARG A 113 26.56 -2.09 -21.61
N GLN A 114 25.25 -2.31 -21.44
CA GLN A 114 24.21 -1.55 -22.14
C GLN A 114 23.95 -0.16 -21.52
N GLN A 115 24.27 0.05 -20.25
CA GLN A 115 24.13 1.36 -19.59
C GLN A 115 25.34 2.29 -19.79
N VAL A 116 26.49 1.74 -20.19
CA VAL A 116 27.76 2.48 -20.41
C VAL A 116 27.94 2.89 -21.87
N TYR A 117 27.07 2.44 -22.77
CA TYR A 117 26.92 2.93 -24.16
C TYR A 117 25.70 3.84 -24.25
#